data_AF-C6M9M3-F1
#
_entry.id   AF-C6M9M3-F1
#
_cell.length_a   1.000
_cell.length_b   1.000
_cell.length_c   1.000
_cell.angle_alpha   90.00
_cell.angle_beta   90.00
_cell.angle_gamma   90.00
#
_symmetry.space_group_name_H-M   'P 1'
#
loop_
_entity.id
_entity.type
_entity.pdbx_description
1 polymer ?
#
loop_
_entity_poly.entity_id
_entity_poly.type
_entity_poly.pdbx_seq_one_letter_code
_entity_poly.pdbx_strand_id
1 'polypeptide(L)'
;MRERVVDFSLIGAIQLAALIYGLYSVSLARPVAAAFERDRINIVTAAEIDKADLAKAKDGFKTLPWFGIERVGVREAANVDEGNESLSLSLTGIEPSMRPNWWLPDGPAEREKIRRVMKPLSELAAARNMSEADIVKSAKVSASGKPLFFLPLTSGRTKDWVVIMDENADFVGYAPIDGFMTNKAAETKTKEQVI
;
A
#
# COMPACT_ATOMS: atom_id res chain seq x y z
N MET A 1 47.66 12.90 -23.92
CA MET A 1 47.07 13.29 -22.62
C MET A 1 45.71 14.00 -22.78
N ARG A 2 45.55 14.96 -23.70
CA ARG A 2 44.31 15.73 -23.91
C ARG A 2 43.07 14.88 -24.29
N GLU A 3 43.22 13.92 -25.20
CA GLU A 3 42.12 13.00 -25.59
C GLU A 3 41.60 12.17 -24.41
N ARG A 4 42.51 11.58 -23.62
CA ARG A 4 42.14 10.79 -22.44
C ARG A 4 41.35 11.61 -21.40
N VAL A 5 41.70 12.89 -21.21
CA VAL A 5 40.98 13.78 -20.29
C VAL A 5 39.57 14.09 -20.81
N VAL A 6 39.41 14.30 -22.13
CA VAL A 6 38.10 14.50 -22.75
C VAL A 6 37.25 13.23 -22.59
N ASP A 7 37.81 12.06 -22.88
CA ASP A 7 37.12 10.78 -22.73
C ASP A 7 36.65 10.54 -21.29
N PHE A 8 37.53 10.73 -20.30
CA PHE A 8 37.17 10.58 -18.89
C PHE A 8 36.14 11.62 -18.43
N SER A 9 36.22 12.86 -18.91
CA SER A 9 35.23 13.90 -18.57
C SER A 9 33.84 13.59 -19.16
N LEU A 10 33.79 13.08 -20.38
CA LEU A 10 32.56 12.66 -21.04
C LEU A 10 31.94 11.46 -20.31
N ILE A 11 32.75 10.45 -19.98
CA ILE A 11 32.32 9.30 -19.18
C ILE A 11 31.79 9.77 -17.82
N GLY A 12 32.51 10.65 -17.14
CA GLY A 12 32.10 11.21 -15.85
C GLY A 12 30.77 11.97 -15.94
N ALA A 13 30.56 12.76 -16.99
CA ALA A 13 29.30 13.47 -17.21
C ALA A 13 28.12 12.54 -17.45
N ILE A 14 28.30 11.49 -18.26
CA ILE A 14 27.26 10.48 -18.52
C ILE A 14 26.94 9.71 -17.23
N GLN A 15 27.95 9.32 -16.45
CA GLN A 15 27.75 8.64 -15.16
C GLN A 15 27.01 9.53 -14.15
N LEU A 16 27.36 10.82 -14.08
CA LEU A 16 26.67 11.77 -13.20
C LEU A 16 25.21 11.97 -13.64
N ALA A 17 24.94 12.08 -14.95
CA ALA A 17 23.58 12.18 -15.47
C ALA A 17 22.77 10.91 -15.14
N ALA A 18 23.36 9.73 -15.30
CA ALA A 18 22.73 8.46 -14.93
C ALA A 18 22.45 8.38 -13.42
N LEU A 19 23.35 8.87 -12.58
CA LEU A 19 23.17 8.91 -11.12
C LEU A 19 22.03 9.86 -10.71
N ILE A 20 21.99 11.07 -11.28
CA ILE A 20 20.92 12.03 -11.03
C ILE A 20 19.57 11.45 -11.46
N TYR A 21 19.52 10.81 -12.62
CA TYR A 21 18.30 10.15 -13.09
C TYR A 21 17.88 9.00 -12.18
N GLY A 22 18.83 8.17 -11.73
CA GLY A 22 18.57 7.11 -10.76
C GLY A 22 17.99 7.65 -9.45
N LEU A 23 18.58 8.71 -8.90
CA LEU A 23 18.10 9.34 -7.67
C LEU A 23 16.71 9.95 -7.85
N TYR A 24 16.45 10.61 -8.98
CA TYR A 24 15.12 11.12 -9.32
C TYR A 24 14.08 9.99 -9.41
N SER A 25 14.40 8.90 -10.11
CA SER A 25 13.53 7.73 -10.25
C SER A 25 13.18 7.11 -8.90
N VAL A 26 14.19 6.93 -8.03
CA VAL A 26 13.98 6.45 -6.65
C VAL A 26 13.13 7.43 -5.84
N SER A 27 13.33 8.74 -6.01
CA SER A 27 12.56 9.75 -5.31
C SER A 27 11.06 9.72 -5.66
N LEU A 28 10.72 9.29 -6.88
CA LEU A 28 9.35 9.13 -7.35
C LEU A 28 8.74 7.81 -6.89
N ALA A 29 9.52 6.72 -6.92
CA ALA A 29 9.07 5.39 -6.52
C ALA A 29 8.97 5.20 -4.99
N ARG A 30 9.39 6.20 -4.19
CA ARG A 30 9.36 6.10 -2.73
C ARG A 30 7.92 5.96 -2.23
N PRO A 31 7.63 5.03 -1.31
CA PRO A 31 6.35 4.97 -0.62
C PRO A 31 6.23 6.18 0.30
N VAL A 32 5.08 6.85 0.28
CA VAL A 32 4.82 8.04 1.10
C VAL A 32 3.65 7.85 2.04
N ALA A 33 2.66 7.04 1.66
CA ALA A 33 1.48 6.80 2.48
C ALA A 33 1.05 5.32 2.49
N ALA A 34 0.58 4.87 3.65
CA ALA A 34 -0.19 3.64 3.83
C ALA A 34 -1.62 4.07 4.15
N ALA A 35 -2.45 4.10 3.11
CA ALA A 35 -3.82 4.56 3.17
C ALA A 35 -4.78 3.40 3.45
N PHE A 36 -5.55 3.50 4.53
CA PHE A 36 -6.66 2.60 4.75
C PHE A 36 -7.85 3.03 3.90
N GLU A 37 -8.30 2.13 3.03
CA GLU A 37 -9.51 2.32 2.24
C GLU A 37 -10.72 1.77 3.02
N ARG A 38 -11.32 0.67 2.55
CA ARG A 38 -12.47 0.04 3.22
C ARG A 38 -12.11 -1.26 3.92
N ASP A 39 -11.31 -2.09 3.26
CA ASP A 39 -11.01 -3.46 3.66
C ASP A 39 -9.52 -3.81 3.45
N ARG A 40 -8.71 -2.83 3.06
CA ARG A 40 -7.30 -3.02 2.69
C ARG A 40 -6.49 -1.78 3.01
N ILE A 41 -5.18 -2.00 3.14
CA ILE A 41 -4.19 -0.94 3.18
C ILE A 41 -3.57 -0.81 1.79
N ASN A 42 -3.61 0.38 1.19
CA ASN A 42 -2.94 0.67 -0.06
C ASN A 42 -1.68 1.50 0.19
N ILE A 43 -0.55 1.05 -0.34
CA ILE A 43 0.71 1.78 -0.35
C ILE A 43 0.74 2.68 -1.57
N VAL A 44 0.85 3.97 -1.33
CA VAL A 44 0.90 5.02 -2.34
C VAL A 44 2.30 5.61 -2.38
N THR A 45 2.82 5.77 -3.58
CA THR A 45 4.13 6.35 -3.88
C THR A 45 4.03 7.83 -4.23
N ALA A 46 5.15 8.55 -4.15
CA ALA A 46 5.19 9.97 -4.49
C ALA A 46 4.77 10.25 -5.95
N ALA A 47 5.01 9.30 -6.86
CA ALA A 47 4.64 9.42 -8.28
C ALA A 47 3.14 9.31 -8.54
N GLU A 48 2.39 8.67 -7.65
CA GLU A 48 0.94 8.40 -7.82
C GLU A 48 0.07 9.57 -7.34
N ILE A 49 0.68 10.60 -6.75
CA ILE A 49 -0.03 11.73 -6.14
C ILE A 49 0.01 12.95 -7.06
N ASP A 50 -1.17 13.50 -7.36
CA ASP A 50 -1.28 14.78 -8.05
C ASP A 50 -0.92 15.94 -7.10
N LYS A 51 -0.02 16.82 -7.55
CA LYS A 51 0.38 18.04 -6.83
C LYS A 51 -0.79 19.00 -6.61
N ALA A 52 -1.75 19.05 -7.54
CA ALA A 52 -2.94 19.88 -7.43
C ALA A 52 -3.86 19.41 -6.29
N ASP A 53 -3.95 18.11 -6.06
CA ASP A 53 -4.73 17.54 -4.95
C ASP A 53 -3.96 17.59 -3.63
N LEU A 54 -2.64 17.46 -3.68
CA LEU A 54 -1.76 17.67 -2.52
C LEU A 54 -1.93 19.08 -1.93
N ALA A 55 -2.03 20.11 -2.78
CA ALA A 55 -2.25 21.49 -2.32
C ALA A 55 -3.62 21.68 -1.63
N LYS A 56 -4.61 20.83 -1.94
CA LYS A 56 -5.95 20.82 -1.35
C LYS A 56 -6.08 19.89 -0.14
N ALA A 57 -5.00 19.18 0.23
CA ALA A 57 -5.00 18.31 1.38
C ALA A 57 -5.20 19.09 2.69
N LYS A 58 -5.68 18.39 3.73
CA LYS A 58 -5.78 18.96 5.08
C LYS A 58 -4.40 19.37 5.58
N ASP A 59 -4.37 20.32 6.52
CA ASP A 59 -3.12 20.72 7.17
C ASP A 59 -2.44 19.48 7.80
N GLY A 60 -1.14 19.34 7.54
CA GLY A 60 -0.37 18.12 7.84
C GLY A 60 -0.07 17.26 6.61
N PHE A 61 -0.96 17.21 5.62
CA PHE A 61 -0.83 16.37 4.42
C PHE A 61 -0.47 17.12 3.14
N LYS A 62 -0.21 18.43 3.22
CA LYS A 62 0.16 19.26 2.07
C LYS A 62 1.58 19.01 1.56
N THR A 63 2.35 18.22 2.28
CA THR A 63 3.72 17.83 1.94
C THR A 63 3.87 16.34 2.12
N LEU A 64 4.61 15.70 1.22
CA LEU A 64 4.88 14.27 1.31
C LEU A 64 6.12 14.01 2.17
N PRO A 65 6.11 12.97 3.02
CA PRO A 65 7.29 12.58 3.77
C PRO A 65 8.44 12.21 2.84
N TRP A 66 9.66 12.57 3.27
CA TRP A 66 10.90 12.11 2.67
C TRP A 66 11.40 10.80 3.30
N PHE A 67 11.04 10.57 4.56
CA PHE A 67 11.42 9.40 5.34
C PHE A 67 10.19 8.80 6.02
N GLY A 68 10.12 7.48 6.03
CA GLY A 68 8.98 6.76 6.58
C GLY A 68 7.76 6.76 5.66
N ILE A 69 6.71 6.10 6.13
CA ILE A 69 5.44 5.98 5.44
C ILE A 69 4.38 6.55 6.37
N GLU A 70 3.63 7.54 5.90
CA GLU A 70 2.56 8.16 6.66
C GLU A 70 1.32 7.26 6.65
N ARG A 71 0.79 6.96 7.83
CA ARG A 71 -0.46 6.21 7.93
C ARG A 71 -1.63 7.17 7.85
N VAL A 72 -2.54 6.91 6.91
CA VAL A 72 -3.69 7.78 6.67
C VAL A 72 -4.96 6.95 6.51
N GLY A 73 -6.09 7.52 6.93
CA GLY A 73 -7.41 7.04 6.52
C GLY A 73 -7.84 7.70 5.23
N VAL A 74 -8.83 7.12 4.56
CA VAL A 74 -9.49 7.73 3.41
C VAL A 74 -10.93 8.06 3.78
N ARG A 75 -11.35 9.31 3.57
CA ARG A 75 -12.74 9.71 3.82
C ARG A 75 -13.69 9.04 2.83
N GLU A 76 -14.94 8.90 3.23
CA GLU A 76 -16.01 8.52 2.32
C GLU A 76 -16.44 9.70 1.43
N ALA A 77 -17.07 9.38 0.30
CA ALA A 77 -17.67 10.39 -0.56
C ALA A 77 -18.79 11.11 0.20
N ALA A 78 -18.86 12.43 0.05
CA ALA A 78 -19.84 13.28 0.72
C ALA A 78 -21.26 13.10 0.16
N ASN A 79 -21.38 12.68 -1.10
CA ASN A 79 -22.64 12.45 -1.78
C ASN A 79 -22.48 11.41 -2.90
N VAL A 80 -23.61 11.03 -3.50
CA VAL A 80 -23.67 10.01 -4.57
C VAL A 80 -22.88 10.43 -5.81
N ASP A 81 -22.92 11.72 -6.16
CA ASP A 81 -22.22 12.23 -7.35
C ASP A 81 -20.69 12.12 -7.19
N GLU A 82 -20.16 12.54 -6.04
CA GLU A 82 -18.74 12.37 -5.70
C GLU A 82 -18.36 10.88 -5.61
N GLY A 83 -19.29 10.02 -5.16
CA GLY A 83 -19.11 8.57 -5.16
C GLY A 83 -18.98 8.00 -6.58
N ASN A 84 -19.84 8.43 -7.51
CA ASN A 84 -19.80 8.02 -8.91
C ASN A 84 -18.55 8.52 -9.62
N GLU A 85 -18.14 9.77 -9.37
CA GLU A 85 -16.89 10.33 -9.89
C GLU A 85 -15.68 9.55 -9.35
N SER A 86 -15.65 9.29 -8.04
CA SER A 86 -14.62 8.49 -7.40
C SER A 86 -14.53 7.08 -8.00
N LEU A 87 -15.65 6.45 -8.31
CA LEU A 87 -15.69 5.15 -8.96
C LEU A 87 -15.14 5.24 -10.40
N SER A 88 -15.54 6.26 -11.16
CA SER A 88 -15.03 6.49 -12.51
C SER A 88 -13.51 6.67 -12.52
N LEU A 89 -12.96 7.44 -11.58
CA LEU A 89 -11.52 7.60 -11.38
C LEU A 89 -10.82 6.29 -10.98
N SER A 90 -11.45 5.50 -10.11
CA SER A 90 -10.88 4.20 -9.71
C SER A 90 -10.80 3.24 -10.90
N LEU A 91 -11.76 3.30 -11.83
CA LEU A 91 -11.75 2.51 -13.07
C LEU A 91 -10.66 2.94 -14.05
N THR A 92 -10.22 4.21 -14.00
CA THR A 92 -9.05 4.68 -14.75
C THR A 92 -7.72 4.45 -14.00
N GLY A 93 -7.77 3.83 -12.81
CA GLY A 93 -6.62 3.49 -12.00
C GLY A 93 -6.25 4.52 -10.93
N ILE A 94 -7.03 5.59 -10.78
CA ILE A 94 -6.83 6.61 -9.74
C ILE A 94 -7.69 6.26 -8.52
N GLU A 95 -7.07 5.57 -7.57
CA GLU A 95 -7.76 5.12 -6.36
C GLU A 95 -7.99 6.27 -5.35
N PRO A 96 -8.98 6.15 -4.45
CA PRO A 96 -9.19 7.11 -3.35
C PRO A 96 -7.97 7.35 -2.48
N SER A 97 -7.18 6.30 -2.23
CA SER A 97 -5.92 6.39 -1.50
C SER A 97 -4.87 7.30 -2.17
N MET A 98 -4.90 7.45 -3.51
CA MET A 98 -3.97 8.30 -4.26
C MET A 98 -4.29 9.79 -4.21
N ARG A 99 -5.40 10.17 -3.56
CA ARG A 99 -5.95 11.54 -3.55
C ARG A 99 -5.78 12.19 -2.16
N PRO A 100 -4.75 13.02 -1.93
CA PRO A 100 -4.44 13.55 -0.59
C PRO A 100 -5.52 14.44 0.03
N ASN A 101 -6.36 15.07 -0.79
CA ASN A 101 -7.55 15.80 -0.35
C ASN A 101 -8.61 14.91 0.32
N TRP A 102 -8.49 13.58 0.20
CA TRP A 102 -9.34 12.61 0.87
C TRP A 102 -8.69 12.03 2.14
N TRP A 103 -7.43 12.36 2.41
CA TRP A 103 -6.71 11.81 3.55
C TRP A 103 -7.23 12.34 4.88
N LEU A 104 -7.31 11.42 5.84
CA LEU A 104 -7.64 11.65 7.23
C LEU A 104 -6.45 11.24 8.10
N PRO A 105 -6.19 11.96 9.21
CA PRO A 105 -5.17 11.55 10.15
C PRO A 105 -5.47 10.19 10.76
N ASP A 106 -4.40 9.43 11.03
CA ASP A 106 -4.46 8.19 11.80
C ASP A 106 -4.86 8.47 13.25
N GLY A 107 -6.17 8.59 13.46
CA GLY A 107 -6.79 8.86 14.74
C GLY A 107 -7.57 7.67 15.29
N PRO A 108 -8.10 7.76 16.52
CA PRO A 108 -8.83 6.67 17.17
C PRO A 108 -10.02 6.15 16.36
N ALA A 109 -10.76 7.06 15.71
CA ALA A 109 -11.91 6.72 14.86
C ALA A 109 -11.49 5.91 13.63
N GLU A 110 -10.35 6.24 13.02
CA GLU A 110 -9.85 5.52 11.87
C GLU A 110 -9.36 4.13 12.27
N ARG A 111 -8.60 4.03 13.36
CA ARG A 111 -8.16 2.75 13.92
C ARG A 111 -9.32 1.84 14.28
N GLU A 112 -10.44 2.40 14.74
CA GLU A 112 -11.65 1.64 15.00
C GLU A 112 -12.24 1.01 13.73
N LYS A 113 -12.26 1.74 12.61
CA LYS A 113 -12.70 1.17 11.32
C LYS A 113 -11.80 0.01 10.91
N ILE A 114 -10.49 0.16 11.02
CA ILE A 114 -9.53 -0.91 10.71
C ILE A 114 -9.82 -2.14 11.58
N ARG A 115 -10.01 -1.95 12.91
CA ARG A 115 -10.30 -3.07 13.84
C ARG A 115 -11.58 -3.83 13.50
N ARG A 116 -12.58 -3.18 12.89
CA ARG A 116 -13.82 -3.85 12.49
C ARG A 116 -13.67 -4.75 11.26
N VAL A 117 -12.68 -4.50 10.41
CA VAL A 117 -12.45 -5.26 9.18
C VAL A 117 -11.24 -6.19 9.24
N MET A 118 -10.38 -6.00 10.26
CA MET A 118 -9.27 -6.89 10.56
C MET A 118 -9.73 -8.33 10.72
N LYS A 119 -8.98 -9.24 10.09
CA LYS A 119 -9.25 -10.67 10.19
C LYS A 119 -8.18 -11.37 11.01
N PRO A 120 -8.52 -12.38 11.82
CA PRO A 120 -7.55 -13.19 12.56
C PRO A 120 -6.54 -13.85 11.62
N LEU A 121 -5.27 -13.91 12.03
CA LEU A 121 -4.21 -14.57 11.24
C LEU A 121 -4.51 -16.05 10.95
N SER A 122 -5.26 -16.71 11.83
CA SER A 122 -5.72 -18.09 11.68
C SER A 122 -6.57 -18.31 10.42
N GLU A 123 -7.36 -17.32 10.01
CA GLU A 123 -8.15 -17.40 8.78
C GLU A 123 -7.24 -17.42 7.55
N LEU A 124 -6.21 -16.56 7.52
CA LEU A 124 -5.22 -16.53 6.43
C LEU A 124 -4.44 -17.85 6.36
N ALA A 125 -4.02 -18.37 7.51
CA ALA A 125 -3.34 -19.66 7.63
C ALA A 125 -4.20 -20.79 7.04
N ALA A 126 -5.48 -20.86 7.40
CA ALA A 126 -6.41 -21.86 6.87
C ALA A 126 -6.62 -21.71 5.36
N ALA A 127 -6.84 -20.50 4.84
CA ALA A 127 -7.10 -20.30 3.41
C ALA A 127 -5.88 -20.51 2.51
N ARG A 128 -4.67 -20.40 3.05
CA ARG A 128 -3.42 -20.65 2.33
C ARG A 128 -2.81 -22.00 2.63
N ASN A 129 -3.46 -22.81 3.48
CA ASN A 129 -2.96 -24.11 3.93
C ASN A 129 -1.53 -24.01 4.50
N MET A 130 -1.29 -22.98 5.33
CA MET A 130 -0.03 -22.67 5.97
C MET A 130 -0.21 -22.64 7.50
N SER A 131 0.89 -22.78 8.25
CA SER A 131 0.86 -22.53 9.70
C SER A 131 0.96 -21.03 10.00
N GLU A 132 0.30 -20.56 11.06
CA GLU A 132 0.50 -19.20 11.57
C GLU A 132 1.98 -18.91 11.87
N ALA A 133 2.72 -19.92 12.35
CA ALA A 133 4.15 -19.79 12.63
C ALA A 133 4.97 -19.50 11.36
N ASP A 134 4.58 -20.08 10.22
CA ASP A 134 5.25 -19.82 8.93
C ASP A 134 4.95 -18.40 8.44
N ILE A 135 3.72 -17.92 8.67
CA ILE A 135 3.33 -16.54 8.33
C ILE A 135 4.09 -15.55 9.20
N VAL A 136 4.12 -15.74 10.51
CA VAL A 136 4.87 -14.91 11.46
C VAL A 136 6.37 -14.88 11.13
N LYS A 137 6.94 -16.04 10.78
CA LYS A 137 8.35 -16.16 10.37
C LYS A 137 8.62 -15.43 9.05
N SER A 138 7.76 -15.58 8.04
CA SER A 138 7.90 -14.88 6.77
C SER A 138 7.76 -13.36 6.92
N ALA A 139 6.90 -12.92 7.83
CA ALA A 139 6.70 -11.51 8.16
C ALA A 139 7.77 -10.90 9.08
N LYS A 140 8.72 -11.72 9.56
CA LYS A 140 9.76 -11.33 10.54
C LYS A 140 9.18 -10.71 11.82
N VAL A 141 7.99 -11.13 12.22
CA VAL A 141 7.33 -10.67 13.45
C VAL A 141 7.84 -11.52 14.61
N SER A 142 8.19 -10.90 15.74
CA SER A 142 8.42 -11.67 16.97
C SER A 142 7.08 -12.18 17.49
N ALA A 143 6.93 -13.51 17.54
CA ALA A 143 5.75 -14.17 18.10
C ALA A 143 5.61 -13.77 19.57
N SER A 144 4.78 -12.77 19.86
CA SER A 144 4.59 -12.21 21.20
C SER A 144 3.54 -12.95 22.02
N GLY A 145 2.97 -14.05 21.48
CA GLY A 145 1.86 -14.78 22.10
C GLY A 145 0.54 -14.01 22.12
N LYS A 146 0.50 -12.81 21.53
CA LYS A 146 -0.71 -12.00 21.38
C LYS A 146 -1.46 -12.35 20.09
N PRO A 147 -2.79 -12.17 20.05
CA PRO A 147 -3.55 -12.36 18.82
C PRO A 147 -3.06 -11.38 17.75
N LEU A 148 -2.74 -11.93 16.57
CA LEU A 148 -2.34 -11.16 15.40
C LEU A 148 -3.48 -11.14 14.39
N PHE A 149 -3.60 -10.00 13.72
CA PHE A 149 -4.60 -9.77 12.70
C PHE A 149 -3.91 -9.45 11.38
N PHE A 150 -4.65 -9.57 10.27
CA PHE A 150 -4.15 -9.20 8.97
C PHE A 150 -5.17 -8.37 8.19
N LEU A 151 -4.65 -7.57 7.26
CA LEU A 151 -5.40 -7.01 6.15
C LEU A 151 -4.60 -7.16 4.84
N PRO A 152 -5.30 -7.25 3.69
CA PRO A 152 -4.66 -7.14 2.39
C PRO A 152 -3.86 -5.84 2.29
N LEU A 153 -2.64 -5.96 1.77
CA LEU A 153 -1.76 -4.85 1.46
C LEU A 153 -1.61 -4.79 -0.06
N THR A 154 -2.02 -3.68 -0.65
CA THR A 154 -1.91 -3.44 -2.08
C THR A 154 -0.99 -2.27 -2.37
N SER A 155 -0.54 -2.20 -3.62
CA SER A 155 0.14 -1.06 -4.23
C SER A 155 -0.26 -1.03 -5.71
N GLY A 156 0.06 0.06 -6.41
CA GLY A 156 -0.18 0.15 -7.86
C GLY A 156 0.41 -1.00 -8.68
N ARG A 157 1.43 -1.72 -8.17
CA ARG A 157 2.11 -2.82 -8.90
C ARG A 157 1.92 -4.21 -8.28
N THR A 158 1.58 -4.32 -7.00
CA THR A 158 1.57 -5.60 -6.28
C THR A 158 0.36 -5.67 -5.38
N LYS A 159 -0.40 -6.76 -5.48
CA LYS A 159 -1.65 -6.97 -4.73
C LYS A 159 -1.62 -8.18 -3.80
N ASP A 160 -0.55 -8.97 -3.85
CA ASP A 160 -0.43 -10.26 -3.17
C ASP A 160 0.38 -10.14 -1.87
N TRP A 161 0.09 -9.11 -1.08
CA TRP A 161 0.74 -8.90 0.21
C TRP A 161 -0.29 -8.75 1.32
N VAL A 162 0.16 -8.98 2.54
CA VAL A 162 -0.60 -8.69 3.76
C VAL A 162 0.24 -7.84 4.69
N VAL A 163 -0.44 -6.94 5.41
CA VAL A 163 0.08 -6.32 6.61
C VAL A 163 -0.42 -7.12 7.81
N ILE A 164 0.51 -7.47 8.69
CA ILE A 164 0.21 -8.06 9.99
C ILE A 164 0.12 -6.94 11.02
N MET A 165 -0.92 -7.00 11.83
CA MET A 165 -1.24 -6.00 12.83
C MET A 165 -1.48 -6.63 14.20
N ASP A 166 -1.33 -5.82 15.23
CA ASP A 166 -1.77 -6.15 16.59
C ASP A 166 -3.25 -5.76 16.82
N GLU A 167 -3.73 -5.99 18.04
CA GLU A 167 -5.07 -5.61 18.50
C GLU A 167 -5.40 -4.11 18.40
N ASN A 168 -4.38 -3.25 18.35
CA ASN A 168 -4.51 -1.79 18.30
C ASN A 168 -4.54 -1.24 16.87
N ALA A 169 -4.44 -2.10 15.85
CA ALA A 169 -4.19 -1.74 14.46
C ALA A 169 -2.76 -1.28 14.17
N ASP A 170 -1.79 -1.54 15.05
CA ASP A 170 -0.40 -1.19 14.80
C ASP A 170 0.26 -2.21 13.88
N PHE A 171 1.00 -1.72 12.88
CA PHE A 171 1.66 -2.55 11.90
C PHE A 171 2.87 -3.23 12.55
N VAL A 172 2.85 -4.56 12.62
CA VAL A 172 3.92 -5.35 13.23
C VAL A 172 4.81 -6.05 12.21
N GLY A 173 4.30 -6.28 10.98
CA GLY A 173 5.09 -6.88 9.91
C GLY A 173 4.34 -6.99 8.59
N TYR A 174 5.01 -7.53 7.58
CA TYR A 174 4.50 -7.65 6.22
C TYR A 174 4.91 -8.98 5.62
N ALA A 175 3.99 -9.67 4.95
CA ALA A 175 4.29 -10.93 4.27
C ALA A 175 3.83 -10.92 2.81
N PRO A 176 4.60 -11.54 1.88
CA PRO A 176 4.22 -11.70 0.48
C PRO A 176 3.21 -12.84 0.33
N ILE A 177 2.03 -12.68 0.92
CA ILE A 177 0.92 -13.62 0.89
C ILE A 177 -0.30 -12.87 0.37
N ASP A 178 -1.05 -13.47 -0.54
CA ASP A 178 -2.31 -12.92 -1.00
C ASP A 178 -3.33 -12.88 0.16
N GLY A 179 -3.73 -11.67 0.56
CA GLY A 179 -4.71 -11.41 1.61
C GLY A 179 -6.16 -11.41 1.13
N PHE A 180 -6.42 -11.41 -0.18
CA PHE A 180 -7.78 -11.42 -0.69
C PHE A 180 -8.35 -12.83 -0.61
N MET A 181 -9.23 -13.00 0.36
CA MET A 181 -9.97 -14.23 0.59
C MET A 181 -11.15 -14.30 -0.39
N THR A 182 -10.87 -14.40 -1.70
CA THR A 182 -11.91 -14.86 -2.63
C THR A 182 -12.20 -16.31 -2.28
N ASN A 183 -13.49 -16.64 -2.08
CA ASN A 183 -13.91 -18.02 -1.86
C ASN A 183 -13.52 -18.88 -3.07
N LYS A 184 -12.34 -19.50 -3.03
CA LYS A 184 -11.89 -20.50 -4.02
C LYS A 184 -12.89 -21.65 -4.18
N ALA A 185 -13.81 -21.83 -3.23
CA ALA A 185 -14.92 -22.77 -3.31
C ALA A 185 -15.92 -22.49 -4.46
N ALA A 186 -15.98 -21.26 -4.99
CA ALA A 186 -16.86 -20.93 -6.12
C ALA A 186 -16.29 -21.43 -7.46
N GLU A 187 -14.96 -21.43 -7.64
CA GLU A 187 -14.32 -21.87 -8.88
C GLU A 187 -14.33 -23.39 -9.06
N THR A 188 -14.33 -24.16 -7.96
CA THR A 188 -14.38 -25.62 -8.03
C THR A 188 -15.79 -26.12 -8.39
N LYS A 189 -16.85 -25.49 -7.87
CA LYS A 189 -18.24 -25.87 -8.17
C LYS A 189 -18.67 -25.57 -9.61
N THR A 190 -18.14 -24.53 -10.24
CA THR A 190 -18.45 -24.22 -11.64
C THR A 190 -17.80 -25.19 -12.62
N LYS A 191 -16.66 -25.81 -12.28
CA LYS A 191 -16.04 -26.84 -13.14
C LYS A 191 -16.71 -28.21 -13.03
N GLU A 192 -17.33 -28.51 -11.89
CA GLU A 192 -18.04 -29.78 -11.68
C GLU A 192 -19.48 -29.78 -12.21
N GLN A 193 -20.06 -28.61 -12.50
CA GLN A 193 -21.39 -28.48 -13.14
C GLN A 193 -21.34 -28.36 -14.67
N VAL A 194 -20.15 -28.39 -15.27
CA VAL A 194 -19.94 -28.27 -16.72
C VAL A 194 -19.33 -29.56 -17.32
N ILE A 195 -19.35 -30.66 -16.57
CA ILE A 195 -19.04 -32.01 -17.07
C ILE A 195 -20.26 -32.90 -16.92
#